data_AF-A0A814MWM3-F1
#
_entry.id   AF-A0A814MWM3-F1
#
_cell.length_a   1.000
_cell.length_b   1.000
_cell.length_c   1.000
_cell.angle_alpha   90.00
_cell.angle_beta   90.00
_cell.angle_gamma   90.00
#
_symmetry.space_group_name_H-M   'P 1'
#
loop_
_entity.id
_entity.type
_entity.pdbx_description
1 polymer ?
#
loop_
_entity_poly.entity_id
_entity_poly.type
_entity_poly.pdbx_seq_one_letter_code
_entity_poly.pdbx_strand_id
1 'polypeptide(L)'
;MSCKFGHNECCRLLIYAGANLNPVNRDGDTPLHSAIRYKHAGCTAILIHADASLNIRNGRHELPIELARRLGHHKIYHLISQNLSSQTLSNSSEQFSSPNASITLNEFEKQWRQFHLLIQTRMLANQHQLEEQIDSLKEALEKNQLKQAVIHRKLQFLTKLCLQQNNETNQYHTLL
;
A
#
# COMPACT_ATOMS: atom_id res chain seq x y z
N MET A 1 10.13 -10.69 7.99
CA MET A 1 9.32 -11.53 8.91
C MET A 1 8.12 -12.17 8.21
N SER A 2 7.43 -11.48 7.30
CA SER A 2 6.29 -12.03 6.53
C SER A 2 6.58 -13.39 5.87
N CYS A 3 7.73 -13.54 5.22
CA CYS A 3 8.13 -14.79 4.54
C CYS A 3 8.44 -15.95 5.49
N LYS A 4 8.79 -15.66 6.76
CA LYS A 4 9.08 -16.66 7.80
C LYS A 4 7.80 -17.29 8.37
N PHE A 5 6.71 -16.53 8.38
CA PHE A 5 5.42 -16.97 8.92
C PHE A 5 4.39 -17.30 7.83
N GLY A 6 4.76 -17.17 6.55
CA GLY A 6 3.89 -17.53 5.43
C GLY A 6 2.77 -16.52 5.14
N HIS A 7 2.89 -15.28 5.62
CA HIS A 7 1.89 -14.24 5.37
C HIS A 7 2.00 -13.71 3.94
N ASN A 8 1.39 -14.44 3.00
CA ASN A 8 1.41 -14.14 1.57
C ASN A 8 0.96 -12.70 1.27
N GLU A 9 -0.12 -12.24 1.89
CA GLU A 9 -0.65 -10.87 1.66
C GLU A 9 0.29 -9.79 2.21
N CYS A 10 0.87 -10.00 3.39
CA CYS A 10 1.89 -9.09 3.91
C CYS A 10 3.15 -9.08 3.02
N CYS A 11 3.54 -10.22 2.44
CA CYS A 11 4.61 -10.27 1.44
C CYS A 11 4.25 -9.43 0.20
N ARG A 12 3.04 -9.58 -0.36
CA ARG A 12 2.60 -8.77 -1.51
C ARG A 12 2.63 -7.28 -1.20
N LEU A 13 2.10 -6.88 -0.05
CA LEU A 13 2.05 -5.48 0.38
C LEU A 13 3.46 -4.89 0.57
N LEU A 14 4.39 -5.65 1.16
CA LEU A 14 5.78 -5.20 1.32
C LEU A 14 6.49 -5.03 -0.02
N ILE A 15 6.29 -5.98 -0.95
CA ILE A 15 6.85 -5.89 -2.30
C ILE A 15 6.25 -4.70 -3.04
N TYR A 16 4.94 -4.49 -2.92
CA TYR A 16 4.24 -3.34 -3.50
C TYR A 16 4.76 -2.00 -2.94
N ALA A 17 5.13 -1.96 -1.67
CA ALA A 17 5.76 -0.80 -1.04
C ALA A 17 7.23 -0.58 -1.45
N GLY A 18 7.77 -1.36 -2.38
CA GLY A 18 9.15 -1.24 -2.86
C GLY A 18 10.19 -1.85 -1.91
N ALA A 19 9.80 -2.81 -1.07
CA ALA A 19 10.74 -3.48 -0.18
C ALA A 19 11.83 -4.21 -0.97
N ASN A 20 13.08 -4.11 -0.49
CA ASN A 20 14.19 -4.86 -1.03
C ASN A 20 13.91 -6.38 -0.88
N LEU A 21 14.05 -7.11 -1.98
CA LEU A 21 13.78 -8.56 -2.07
C LEU A 21 14.97 -9.43 -1.68
N ASN A 22 16.16 -8.84 -1.59
CA ASN A 22 17.42 -9.54 -1.34
C ASN A 22 18.12 -9.19 -0.01
N PRO A 23 17.47 -8.68 1.07
CA PRO A 23 18.16 -8.43 2.32
C PRO A 23 18.54 -9.75 2.99
N VAL A 24 19.79 -9.85 3.43
CA VAL A 24 20.28 -11.02 4.17
C VAL A 24 20.05 -10.83 5.67
N ASN A 25 19.63 -11.89 6.36
CA ASN A 25 19.57 -11.91 7.82
C ASN A 25 20.94 -12.27 8.43
N ARG A 26 21.00 -12.43 9.76
CA ARG A 26 22.25 -12.80 10.48
C ARG A 26 22.81 -14.17 10.06
N ASP A 27 21.98 -15.05 9.54
CA ASP A 27 22.37 -16.37 9.04
C ASP A 27 22.72 -16.33 7.53
N GLY A 28 22.75 -15.14 6.93
CA GLY A 28 22.94 -14.94 5.50
C GLY A 28 21.73 -15.34 4.65
N ASP A 29 20.61 -15.76 5.24
CA ASP A 29 19.41 -16.14 4.50
C ASP A 29 18.72 -14.90 3.92
N THR A 30 18.42 -14.91 2.62
CA THR A 30 17.51 -13.95 1.98
C THR A 30 16.04 -14.25 2.33
N PRO A 31 15.08 -13.38 2.01
CA PRO A 31 13.65 -13.65 2.21
C PRO A 31 13.21 -14.93 1.48
N LEU A 32 13.81 -15.22 0.32
CA LEU A 32 13.57 -16.43 -0.44
C LEU A 32 14.07 -17.68 0.29
N HIS A 33 15.29 -17.65 0.86
CA HIS A 33 15.79 -18.74 1.70
C HIS A 33 14.88 -19.00 2.90
N SER A 34 14.40 -17.92 3.54
CA SER A 34 13.46 -18.03 4.65
C SER A 34 12.15 -18.70 4.21
N ALA A 35 11.54 -18.25 3.11
CA ALA A 35 10.31 -18.85 2.59
C ALA A 35 10.48 -20.35 2.27
N ILE A 36 11.63 -20.73 1.70
CA ILE A 36 11.96 -22.14 1.39
C ILE A 36 12.14 -22.95 2.67
N ARG A 37 12.90 -22.41 3.64
CA ARG A 37 13.18 -23.06 4.93
C ARG A 37 11.91 -23.42 5.70
N TYR A 38 10.93 -22.52 5.67
CA TYR A 38 9.63 -22.73 6.33
C TYR A 38 8.55 -23.33 5.41
N LYS A 39 8.92 -23.82 4.22
CA LYS A 39 8.03 -24.51 3.26
C LYS A 39 6.84 -23.65 2.78
N HIS A 40 6.98 -22.33 2.78
CA HIS A 40 5.92 -21.42 2.37
C HIS A 40 5.92 -21.18 0.86
N ALA A 41 5.41 -22.16 0.11
CA ALA A 41 5.37 -22.12 -1.36
C ALA A 41 4.66 -20.88 -1.94
N GLY A 42 3.64 -20.35 -1.25
CA GLY A 42 2.97 -19.11 -1.67
C GLY A 42 3.90 -17.89 -1.62
N CYS A 43 4.60 -17.70 -0.49
CA CYS A 43 5.61 -16.66 -0.35
C CYS A 43 6.76 -16.85 -1.33
N THR A 44 7.19 -18.09 -1.56
CA THR A 44 8.22 -18.41 -2.57
C THR A 44 7.78 -17.99 -3.97
N ALA A 45 6.57 -18.35 -4.40
CA ALA A 45 6.05 -17.98 -5.71
C ALA A 45 5.95 -16.45 -5.86
N ILE A 46 5.45 -15.76 -4.83
CA ILE A 46 5.36 -14.29 -4.82
C ILE A 46 6.73 -13.64 -4.98
N LEU A 47 7.75 -14.13 -4.25
CA LEU A 47 9.11 -13.59 -4.33
C LEU A 47 9.74 -13.86 -5.71
N ILE A 48 9.54 -15.05 -6.27
CA ILE A 48 10.03 -15.40 -7.61
C ILE A 48 9.38 -14.52 -8.68
N HIS A 49 8.05 -14.32 -8.61
CA HIS A 49 7.33 -13.44 -9.52
C HIS A 49 7.71 -11.97 -9.38
N ALA A 50 8.30 -11.57 -8.25
CA ALA A 50 8.81 -10.23 -8.03
C ALA A 50 10.29 -10.07 -8.44
N ASP A 51 10.87 -11.04 -9.16
CA ASP A 51 12.29 -11.06 -9.57
C ASP A 51 13.27 -11.06 -8.38
N ALA A 52 12.92 -11.73 -7.27
CA ALA A 52 13.90 -12.00 -6.22
C ALA A 52 15.07 -12.83 -6.77
N SER A 53 16.30 -12.51 -6.35
CA SER A 53 17.48 -13.14 -6.90
C SER A 53 17.60 -14.59 -6.46
N LEU A 54 17.70 -15.49 -7.45
CA LEU A 54 17.88 -16.93 -7.25
C LEU A 54 19.34 -17.34 -7.10
N ASN A 55 20.28 -16.40 -7.30
CA ASN A 55 21.72 -16.67 -7.35
C ASN A 55 22.47 -16.31 -6.06
N ILE A 56 21.76 -15.78 -5.06
CA ILE A 56 22.37 -15.39 -3.78
C ILE A 56 22.56 -16.65 -2.94
N ARG A 57 23.73 -16.79 -2.32
CA ARG A 57 24.02 -17.88 -1.38
C ARG A 57 23.74 -17.45 0.05
N ASN A 58 23.21 -18.35 0.86
CA ASN A 58 23.07 -18.11 2.30
C ASN A 58 24.38 -18.31 3.08
N GLY A 59 24.36 -18.15 4.41
CA GLY A 59 25.53 -18.34 5.27
C GLY A 59 26.08 -19.77 5.31
N ARG A 60 25.38 -20.75 4.72
CA ARG A 60 25.89 -22.12 4.48
C ARG A 60 26.43 -22.31 3.06
N HIS A 61 26.56 -21.23 2.30
CA HIS A 61 26.93 -21.21 0.89
C HIS A 61 25.95 -21.95 -0.04
N GLU A 62 24.71 -22.16 0.39
CA GLU A 62 23.68 -22.84 -0.38
C GLU A 62 22.88 -21.85 -1.22
N LEU A 63 22.60 -22.21 -2.47
CA LEU A 63 21.61 -21.52 -3.31
C LEU A 63 20.18 -21.83 -2.82
N PRO A 64 19.18 -20.99 -3.15
CA PRO A 64 17.78 -21.25 -2.84
C PRO A 64 17.31 -22.61 -3.38
N ILE A 65 17.73 -22.99 -4.59
CA ILE A 65 17.39 -24.28 -5.20
C ILE A 65 18.05 -25.46 -4.46
N GLU A 66 19.30 -25.31 -4.02
CA GLU A 66 20.04 -26.32 -3.26
C GLU A 66 19.43 -26.51 -1.87
N LEU A 67 19.02 -25.41 -1.23
CA LEU A 67 18.28 -25.43 0.02
C LEU A 67 16.96 -26.19 -0.13
N ALA A 68 16.19 -25.92 -1.19
CA ALA A 68 14.94 -26.62 -1.47
C ALA A 68 15.17 -28.13 -1.71
N ARG A 69 16.25 -28.49 -2.41
CA ARG A 69 16.66 -29.87 -2.65
C ARG A 69 17.05 -30.58 -1.36
N ARG A 70 17.90 -29.96 -0.52
CA ARG A 70 18.35 -30.53 0.76
C ARG A 70 17.19 -30.76 1.72
N LEU A 71 16.20 -29.87 1.73
CA LEU A 71 15.01 -29.99 2.57
C LEU A 71 13.94 -30.93 1.99
N GLY A 72 14.13 -31.47 0.78
CA GLY A 72 13.14 -32.34 0.13
C GLY A 72 11.86 -31.61 -0.30
N HIS A 73 11.91 -30.29 -0.49
CA HIS A 73 10.74 -29.48 -0.84
C HIS A 73 10.47 -29.52 -2.34
N HIS A 74 10.09 -30.68 -2.87
CA HIS A 74 9.92 -30.92 -4.32
C HIS A 74 9.08 -29.86 -5.04
N LYS A 75 7.95 -29.44 -4.45
CA LYS A 75 7.08 -28.41 -5.06
C LYS A 75 7.81 -27.06 -5.22
N ILE A 76 8.57 -26.65 -4.21
CA ILE A 76 9.33 -25.40 -4.24
C ILE A 76 10.55 -25.54 -5.17
N TYR A 77 11.19 -26.70 -5.17
CA TYR A 77 12.27 -27.02 -6.10
C TYR A 77 11.82 -26.89 -7.55
N HIS A 78 10.66 -27.47 -7.92
CA HIS A 78 10.11 -27.35 -9.26
C HIS A 78 9.77 -25.90 -9.62
N LEU A 79 9.19 -25.12 -8.70
CA LEU A 79 8.92 -23.70 -8.92
C LEU A 79 10.20 -22.89 -9.20
N ILE A 80 11.24 -23.10 -8.41
CA ILE A 80 12.52 -22.41 -8.59
C ILE A 80 13.19 -22.88 -9.89
N SER A 81 13.21 -24.19 -10.15
CA SER A 81 13.82 -24.77 -11.36
C SER A 81 13.20 -24.23 -12.65
N GLN A 82 11.85 -24.18 -12.72
CA GLN A 82 11.14 -23.61 -13.87
C GLN A 82 11.53 -22.16 -14.12
N ASN A 83 11.59 -21.33 -13.08
CA ASN A 83 11.93 -19.92 -13.21
C ASN A 83 13.44 -19.68 -13.45
N LEU A 84 14.31 -20.55 -12.93
CA LEU A 84 15.74 -20.51 -13.20
C LEU A 84 16.02 -20.81 -14.69
N SER A 85 15.35 -21.80 -15.27
CA SER A 85 15.44 -22.07 -16.71
C SER A 85 14.97 -20.90 -17.57
N SER A 86 13.95 -20.17 -17.12
CA SER A 86 13.49 -18.94 -17.79
C SER A 86 14.52 -17.79 -17.69
N GLN A 87 15.17 -17.61 -16.53
CA GLN A 87 16.20 -16.57 -16.34
C GLN A 87 17.53 -16.89 -17.05
N THR A 88 17.84 -18.16 -17.29
CA THR A 88 19.01 -18.54 -18.10
C THR A 88 18.78 -18.30 -19.60
N LEU A 89 17.52 -18.39 -20.06
CA LEU A 89 17.16 -18.15 -21.48
C LEU A 89 17.15 -16.66 -21.85
N SER A 90 17.06 -15.75 -20.88
CA SER A 90 17.11 -14.30 -21.12
C SER A 90 18.54 -13.73 -21.20
N ASN A 91 19.55 -14.48 -20.76
CA ASN A 91 20.93 -13.99 -20.62
C ASN A 91 21.91 -14.50 -21.69
N SER A 92 21.44 -15.29 -22.65
CA SER A 92 22.23 -15.73 -23.80
C SER A 92 21.42 -15.57 -25.07
N SER A 93 21.73 -14.51 -25.81
CA SER A 93 21.13 -14.09 -27.08
C SER A 93 21.00 -15.20 -28.12
N GLU A 94 19.89 -15.16 -28.86
CA GLU A 94 19.73 -15.59 -30.26
C GLU A 94 20.22 -17.01 -30.63
N GLN A 95 19.27 -17.95 -30.74
CA GLN A 95 19.03 -18.83 -31.90
C GLN A 95 18.18 -20.02 -31.44
N PHE A 96 16.90 -20.02 -31.81
CA PHE A 96 16.17 -21.10 -32.49
C PHE A 96 14.68 -20.80 -32.38
N SER A 97 14.10 -20.53 -33.54
CA SER A 97 12.70 -20.28 -33.78
C SER A 97 11.80 -21.37 -33.19
N SER A 98 10.85 -21.00 -32.33
CA SER A 98 9.57 -21.69 -32.29
C SER A 98 8.43 -20.79 -31.77
N PRO A 99 7.23 -20.83 -32.37
CA PRO A 99 6.30 -19.70 -32.37
C PRO A 99 5.21 -19.75 -31.29
N ASN A 100 5.43 -20.40 -30.13
CA ASN A 100 4.31 -20.72 -29.21
C ASN A 100 4.38 -20.14 -27.79
N ALA A 101 5.36 -19.29 -27.44
CA ALA A 101 5.43 -18.66 -26.12
C ALA A 101 4.90 -17.20 -26.08
N SER A 102 4.63 -16.59 -27.23
CA SER A 102 4.32 -15.16 -27.34
C SER A 102 2.88 -14.77 -26.96
N ILE A 103 1.99 -15.75 -26.75
CA ILE A 103 0.57 -15.51 -26.47
C ILE A 103 0.28 -15.40 -24.97
N THR A 104 1.06 -16.03 -24.09
CA THR A 104 0.79 -16.04 -22.65
C THR A 104 1.46 -14.91 -21.87
N LEU A 105 2.68 -14.50 -22.24
CA LEU A 105 3.42 -13.45 -21.54
C LEU A 105 2.79 -12.06 -21.78
N ASN A 106 2.41 -11.78 -23.04
CA ASN A 106 1.78 -10.52 -23.42
C ASN A 106 0.38 -10.35 -22.82
N GLU A 107 -0.37 -11.44 -22.67
CA GLU A 107 -1.71 -11.38 -22.07
C GLU A 107 -1.65 -11.18 -20.55
N PHE A 108 -0.67 -11.82 -19.88
CA PHE A 108 -0.42 -11.61 -18.45
C PHE A 108 0.06 -10.19 -18.15
N GLU A 109 1.00 -9.66 -18.95
CA GLU A 109 1.45 -8.27 -18.80
C GLU A 109 0.32 -7.26 -19.03
N LYS A 110 -0.56 -7.50 -19.99
CA LYS A 110 -1.75 -6.67 -20.21
C LYS A 110 -2.71 -6.70 -19.02
N GLN A 111 -3.00 -7.88 -18.50
CA GLN A 111 -3.87 -8.04 -17.33
C GLN A 111 -3.27 -7.38 -16.08
N TRP A 112 -1.95 -7.50 -15.89
CA TRP A 112 -1.23 -6.84 -14.81
C TRP A 112 -1.29 -5.31 -14.91
N ARG A 113 -1.04 -4.75 -16.10
CA ARG A 113 -1.13 -3.30 -16.32
C ARG A 113 -2.54 -2.77 -16.12
N GLN A 114 -3.56 -3.49 -16.59
CA GLN A 114 -4.96 -3.12 -16.36
C GLN A 114 -5.33 -3.17 -14.88
N PHE A 115 -4.90 -4.22 -14.16
CA PHE A 115 -5.17 -4.34 -12.73
C PHE A 115 -4.45 -3.25 -11.92
N HIS A 116 -3.19 -2.97 -12.24
CA HIS A 116 -2.42 -1.89 -11.62
C HIS A 116 -3.05 -0.53 -11.87
N LEU A 117 -3.46 -0.23 -13.11
CA LEU A 117 -4.14 1.01 -13.47
C LEU A 117 -5.49 1.13 -12.76
N LEU A 118 -6.26 0.04 -12.64
CA LEU A 118 -7.55 0.03 -11.94
C LEU A 118 -7.39 0.32 -10.45
N ILE A 119 -6.35 -0.21 -9.81
CA ILE A 119 -6.04 0.10 -8.40
C ILE A 119 -5.60 1.55 -8.25
N GLN A 120 -4.73 2.04 -9.13
CA GLN A 120 -4.20 3.41 -9.07
C GLN A 120 -5.32 4.45 -9.29
N THR A 121 -6.18 4.21 -10.29
CA THR A 121 -7.35 5.06 -10.57
C THR A 121 -8.39 5.02 -9.44
N ARG A 122 -8.65 3.84 -8.84
CA ARG A 122 -9.52 3.76 -7.65
C ARG A 122 -8.93 4.47 -6.44
N MET A 123 -7.62 4.38 -6.20
CA MET A 123 -6.98 5.12 -5.10
C MET A 123 -7.08 6.63 -5.32
N LEU A 124 -6.78 7.12 -6.52
CA LEU A 124 -6.89 8.53 -6.86
C LEU A 124 -8.34 9.04 -6.76
N ALA A 125 -9.32 8.27 -7.23
CA ALA A 125 -10.73 8.63 -7.13
C ALA A 125 -11.21 8.69 -5.68
N ASN A 126 -10.85 7.69 -4.85
CA ASN A 126 -11.18 7.71 -3.42
C ASN A 126 -10.49 8.88 -2.70
N GLN A 127 -9.27 9.23 -3.07
CA GLN A 127 -8.55 10.37 -2.51
C GLN A 127 -9.24 11.70 -2.88
N HIS A 128 -9.57 11.92 -4.15
CA HIS A 128 -10.28 13.12 -4.60
C HIS A 128 -11.67 13.24 -3.95
N GLN A 129 -12.40 12.13 -3.83
CA GLN A 129 -13.70 12.11 -3.15
C GLN A 129 -13.57 12.49 -1.67
N LEU A 130 -12.49 12.06 -1.00
CA LEU A 130 -12.23 12.44 0.39
C LEU A 130 -11.86 13.92 0.51
N GLU A 131 -11.06 14.45 -0.41
CA GLU A 131 -10.69 15.88 -0.46
C GLU A 131 -11.91 16.77 -0.71
N GLU A 132 -12.79 16.40 -1.65
CA GLU A 132 -14.04 17.11 -1.91
C GLU A 132 -14.99 17.11 -0.71
N GLN A 133 -15.09 15.97 0.00
CA GLN A 133 -15.85 15.89 1.24
C GLN A 133 -15.26 16.78 2.34
N ILE A 134 -13.93 16.85 2.46
CA ILE A 134 -13.25 17.70 3.43
C ILE A 134 -13.54 19.18 3.14
N ASP A 135 -13.48 19.62 1.88
CA ASP A 135 -13.70 21.02 1.54
C ASP A 135 -15.16 21.45 1.73
N SER A 136 -16.12 20.58 1.41
CA SER A 136 -17.54 20.80 1.73
C SER A 136 -17.78 20.95 3.23
N LEU A 137 -17.12 20.12 4.06
CA LEU A 137 -17.20 20.24 5.52
C LEU A 137 -16.57 21.52 6.06
N LYS A 138 -15.44 21.97 5.48
CA LYS A 138 -14.80 23.25 5.86
C LYS A 138 -15.73 24.43 5.56
N GLU A 139 -16.36 24.47 4.39
CA GLU A 139 -17.27 25.55 4.01
C GLU A 139 -18.51 25.58 4.92
N ALA A 140 -19.05 24.41 5.28
CA ALA A 140 -20.16 24.31 6.22
C ALA A 140 -19.78 24.81 7.63
N LEU A 141 -18.56 24.51 8.09
CA LEU A 141 -18.04 24.99 9.38
C LEU A 141 -17.91 26.52 9.40
N GLU A 142 -17.36 27.12 8.35
CA GLU A 142 -17.20 28.57 8.23
C GLU A 142 -18.57 29.29 8.21
N LYS A 143 -19.54 28.78 7.46
CA LYS A 143 -20.91 29.29 7.47
C LYS A 143 -21.55 29.23 8.85
N ASN A 144 -21.28 28.17 9.63
CA ASN A 144 -21.79 28.04 11.00
C ASN A 144 -21.13 29.09 11.92
N GLN A 145 -19.82 29.26 11.84
CA GLN A 145 -19.11 30.29 12.61
C GLN A 145 -19.61 31.70 12.31
N LEU A 146 -19.85 32.02 11.03
CA LEU A 146 -20.44 33.31 10.63
C LEU A 146 -21.84 33.49 11.20
N LYS A 147 -22.70 32.46 11.14
CA LYS A 147 -24.04 32.50 11.76
C LYS A 147 -23.93 32.76 13.26
N GLN A 148 -23.03 32.06 13.97
CA GLN A 148 -22.79 32.27 15.40
C GLN A 148 -22.31 33.70 15.70
N ALA A 149 -21.39 34.25 14.90
CA ALA A 149 -20.90 35.62 15.07
C ALA A 149 -22.01 36.66 14.89
N VAL A 150 -22.92 36.47 13.93
CA VAL A 150 -24.07 37.35 13.73
C VAL A 150 -25.04 37.28 14.91
N ILE A 151 -25.34 36.07 15.40
CA ILE A 151 -26.20 35.88 16.58
C ILE A 151 -25.58 36.56 17.81
N HIS A 152 -24.28 36.38 18.02
CA HIS A 152 -23.56 37.00 19.13
C HIS A 152 -23.61 38.54 19.07
N ARG A 153 -23.41 39.14 17.88
CA ARG A 153 -23.55 40.60 17.69
C ARG A 153 -24.97 41.10 17.98
N LYS A 154 -25.99 40.37 17.51
CA LYS A 154 -27.40 40.71 17.80
C LYS A 154 -27.70 40.66 19.29
N LEU A 155 -27.21 39.63 19.99
CA LEU A 155 -27.35 39.52 21.45
C LEU A 155 -26.67 40.70 22.16
N GLN A 156 -25.42 41.03 21.82
CA GLN A 156 -24.72 42.17 22.40
C GLN A 156 -25.46 43.50 22.19
N PHE A 157 -26.05 43.70 21.02
CA PHE A 157 -26.85 44.90 20.72
C PHE A 157 -28.10 44.96 21.61
N LEU A 158 -28.85 43.86 21.69
CA LEU A 158 -30.05 43.78 22.55
C LEU A 158 -29.70 44.00 24.02
N THR A 159 -28.59 43.45 24.52
CA THR A 159 -28.12 43.68 25.89
C THR A 159 -27.84 45.16 26.16
N LYS A 160 -27.18 45.86 25.22
CA LYS A 160 -26.95 47.31 25.32
C LYS A 160 -28.25 48.12 25.32
N LEU A 161 -29.20 47.74 24.47
CA LEU A 161 -30.50 48.42 24.38
C LEU A 161 -31.30 48.26 25.68
N CYS A 162 -31.35 47.05 26.23
CA CYS A 162 -32.00 46.81 27.53
C CYS A 162 -31.36 47.62 28.66
N LEU A 163 -30.03 47.73 28.68
CA LEU A 163 -29.32 48.54 29.68
C LEU A 163 -29.62 50.05 29.54
N GLN A 164 -29.72 50.58 28.31
CA GLN A 164 -30.12 51.97 28.08
C GLN A 164 -31.55 52.24 28.56
N GLN A 165 -32.50 51.37 28.19
CA GLN A 165 -33.89 51.52 28.63
C GLN A 165 -34.04 51.43 30.16
N ASN A 166 -33.27 50.56 30.82
CA ASN A 166 -33.28 50.46 32.29
C ASN A 166 -32.69 51.71 32.98
N ASN A 167 -31.71 52.37 32.37
CA ASN A 167 -31.17 53.62 32.90
C ASN A 167 -32.15 54.78 32.72
N GLU A 168 -32.87 54.83 31.60
CA GLU A 168 -33.89 55.85 31.35
C GLU A 168 -35.08 55.67 32.31
N THR A 169 -35.59 54.45 32.52
CA THR A 169 -36.68 54.19 33.48
C THR A 169 -36.27 54.48 34.93
N ASN A 170 -35.03 54.18 35.33
CA ASN A 170 -34.51 54.54 36.63
C ASN A 170 -34.37 56.07 36.81
N GLN A 171 -34.02 56.82 35.76
CA GLN A 171 -34.02 58.29 35.83
C GLN A 171 -35.44 58.85 36.06
N TYR A 172 -36.46 58.31 35.39
CA TYR A 172 -37.85 58.75 35.59
C TYR A 172 -38.40 58.39 36.99
N HIS A 173 -38.01 57.25 37.57
CA HIS A 173 -38.38 56.89 38.94
C HIS A 173 -37.65 57.70 40.02
N THR A 174 -36.53 58.35 39.70
CA THR A 174 -35.78 59.19 40.65
C THR A 174 -36.24 60.65 40.65
N LEU A 175 -37.04 61.05 39.64
CA LEU A 175 -37.53 62.43 39.44
C LEU A 175 -39.02 62.63 39.81
N LEU A 176 -39.67 61.62 40.38
CA LEU A 176 -41.02 61.66 40.99
C LEU A 176 -40.90 61.53 42.52
#